data_AF-A0A3D5TEV0-F1
#
_entry.id   AF-A0A3D5TEV0-F1
#
_cell.length_a   1.000
_cell.length_b   1.000
_cell.length_c   1.000
_cell.angle_alpha   90.00
_cell.angle_beta   90.00
_cell.angle_gamma   90.00
#
_symmetry.space_group_name_H-M   'P 1'
#
loop_
_entity.id
_entity.type
_entity.pdbx_description
1 polymer ?
#
loop_
_entity_poly.entity_id
_entity_poly.type
_entity_poly.pdbx_seq_one_letter_code
_entity_poly.pdbx_strand_id
1 'polypeptide(L)'
;MGKKQEISTEQDFDVFKILYTSSCKEAGIGLQNKAAALHALIQKLSENPDDDKIKDLFFQTLADLELLCTNFHDYSNYEVAEEYEELLNRYAALDALYRQQEQFEDAFSDYKDRTNVTFKMTGISAADRACDGTCKTETAGQSTEVEQLSALFRNILGMEDCNSSLLEVHLRSFLAQIDADEMLSVLKPFLVWQLMIRRQEALVEKQELSVTLGELLAYETYPARAEQKKVRKQLKAYTKLFRKICKYYKKDEKADKAFSRYALVQTTNLAVFAAEEQFDKLDKICPPFLSLVLDMDLSCLDSEAPEEWQAEELFGVKEEDADRYAEYEPEENMEYTYEMWAVEEKTEAYLSEHPALLDTFREVFYLDMDKSRNVAEQIFAAICPAPDGSHTWLTDCVKAQIFDTVTEELDNTTEKEVLQLCLKL
;
A
#
# COMPACT_ATOMS: atom_id res chain seq x y z
N MET A 1 -40.27 33.01 -9.54
CA MET A 1 -38.80 33.05 -9.48
C MET A 1 -38.41 32.81 -8.03
N GLY A 2 -38.24 31.54 -7.63
CA GLY A 2 -37.74 31.20 -6.31
C GLY A 2 -36.24 31.41 -6.28
N LYS A 3 -35.75 32.20 -5.32
CA LYS A 3 -34.32 32.35 -5.06
C LYS A 3 -33.76 30.96 -4.73
N LYS A 4 -32.77 30.48 -5.50
CA LYS A 4 -31.83 29.49 -4.98
C LYS A 4 -31.14 30.16 -3.80
N GLN A 5 -31.31 29.61 -2.61
CA GLN A 5 -30.38 29.87 -1.52
C GLN A 5 -29.05 29.26 -1.99
N GLU A 6 -28.11 30.11 -2.40
CA GLU A 6 -26.70 29.76 -2.36
C GLU A 6 -26.38 29.66 -0.87
N ILE A 7 -26.37 28.43 -0.36
CA ILE A 7 -25.69 28.11 0.89
C ILE A 7 -24.20 28.28 0.56
N SER A 8 -23.48 29.13 1.29
CA SER A 8 -22.06 29.33 1.02
C SER A 8 -21.29 28.13 1.53
N THR A 9 -20.42 27.57 0.69
CA THR A 9 -19.51 26.44 0.99
C THR A 9 -18.75 26.61 2.31
N GLU A 10 -18.45 27.85 2.70
CA GLU A 10 -17.81 28.21 3.98
C GLU A 10 -18.66 27.86 5.21
N GLN A 11 -19.98 28.08 5.18
CA GLN A 11 -20.85 27.71 6.31
C GLN A 11 -20.99 26.20 6.43
N ASP A 12 -20.99 25.50 5.30
CA ASP A 12 -21.04 24.03 5.28
C ASP A 12 -19.72 23.44 5.78
N PHE A 13 -18.57 24.03 5.43
CA PHE A 13 -17.26 23.65 5.95
C PHE A 13 -17.14 23.89 7.46
N ASP A 14 -17.52 25.07 7.96
CA ASP A 14 -17.47 25.36 9.40
C ASP A 14 -18.29 24.35 10.21
N VAL A 15 -19.50 24.03 9.72
CA VAL A 15 -20.35 23.00 10.32
C VAL A 15 -19.67 21.63 10.25
N PHE A 16 -19.08 21.27 9.12
CA PHE A 16 -18.36 20.02 8.93
C PHE A 16 -17.17 19.89 9.89
N LYS A 17 -16.31 20.92 9.97
CA LYS A 17 -15.16 20.98 10.88
C LYS A 17 -15.59 20.87 12.34
N ILE A 18 -16.62 21.61 12.75
CA ILE A 18 -17.18 21.51 14.12
C ILE A 18 -17.64 20.07 14.42
N LEU A 19 -18.35 19.42 13.49
CA LEU A 19 -18.83 18.06 13.66
C LEU A 19 -17.67 17.05 13.73
N TYR A 20 -16.69 17.16 12.83
CA TYR A 20 -15.47 16.34 12.85
C TYR A 20 -14.72 16.51 14.17
N THR A 21 -14.40 17.74 14.57
CA THR A 21 -13.68 18.03 15.82
C THR A 21 -14.45 17.55 17.05
N SER A 22 -15.77 17.75 17.10
CA SER A 22 -16.60 17.25 18.20
C SER A 22 -16.56 15.73 18.29
N SER A 23 -16.68 15.05 17.15
CA SER A 23 -16.67 13.59 17.07
C SER A 23 -15.31 13.00 17.46
N CYS A 24 -14.22 13.60 16.98
CA CYS A 24 -12.86 13.25 17.40
C CYS A 24 -12.67 13.44 18.91
N LYS A 25 -13.16 14.55 19.47
CA LYS A 25 -13.09 14.80 20.92
C LYS A 25 -13.89 13.79 21.74
N GLU A 26 -15.10 13.45 21.30
CA GLU A 26 -15.94 12.42 21.94
C GLU A 26 -15.28 11.04 21.90
N ALA A 27 -14.58 10.73 20.79
CA ALA A 27 -13.81 9.51 20.64
C ALA A 27 -12.45 9.54 21.37
N GLY A 28 -11.96 10.71 21.78
CA GLY A 28 -10.62 10.87 22.37
C GLY A 28 -9.49 10.78 21.36
N ILE A 29 -9.70 11.31 20.14
CA ILE A 29 -8.72 11.39 19.05
C ILE A 29 -8.02 12.75 19.08
N GLY A 30 -6.69 12.74 19.09
CA GLY A 30 -5.88 13.95 18.95
C GLY A 30 -5.88 14.47 17.52
N LEU A 31 -5.85 15.81 17.36
CA LEU A 31 -5.92 16.50 16.06
C LEU A 31 -4.72 17.41 15.81
N GLN A 32 -3.61 17.16 16.48
CA GLN A 32 -2.40 17.98 16.38
C GLN A 32 -1.67 17.84 15.04
N ASN A 33 -1.73 16.65 14.46
CA ASN A 33 -1.20 16.35 13.14
C ASN A 33 -1.93 15.12 12.60
N LYS A 34 -1.85 14.92 11.29
CA LYS A 34 -2.55 13.84 10.61
C LYS A 34 -2.10 12.46 11.09
N ALA A 35 -0.80 12.25 11.26
CA ALA A 35 -0.24 10.99 11.76
C ALA A 35 -0.79 10.58 13.13
N ALA A 36 -0.91 11.52 14.06
CA ALA A 36 -1.47 11.27 15.39
C ALA A 36 -2.96 10.90 15.34
N ALA A 37 -3.74 11.62 14.53
CA ALA A 37 -5.15 11.33 14.34
C ALA A 37 -5.35 9.94 13.73
N LEU A 38 -4.62 9.64 12.64
CA LEU A 38 -4.65 8.34 11.96
C LEU A 38 -4.23 7.21 12.91
N HIS A 39 -3.13 7.37 13.64
CA HIS A 39 -2.67 6.36 14.60
C HIS A 39 -3.75 6.03 15.65
N ALA A 40 -4.35 7.06 16.26
CA ALA A 40 -5.38 6.87 17.27
C ALA A 40 -6.66 6.21 16.69
N LEU A 41 -7.04 6.57 15.47
CA LEU A 41 -8.17 5.95 14.76
C LEU A 41 -7.87 4.49 14.40
N ILE A 42 -6.65 4.18 13.98
CA ILE A 42 -6.19 2.82 13.68
C ILE A 42 -6.22 1.93 14.91
N GLN A 43 -5.78 2.42 16.08
CA GLN A 43 -5.87 1.67 17.32
C GLN A 43 -7.32 1.30 17.66
N LYS A 44 -8.24 2.26 17.53
CA LYS A 44 -9.67 2.00 17.78
C LYS A 44 -10.29 1.02 16.79
N LEU A 45 -9.98 1.14 15.50
CA LEU A 45 -10.48 0.19 14.48
C LEU A 45 -9.85 -1.19 14.64
N SER A 46 -8.63 -1.28 15.16
CA SER A 46 -8.01 -2.56 15.49
C SER A 46 -8.72 -3.25 16.66
N GLU A 47 -9.26 -2.49 17.61
CA GLU A 47 -10.06 -3.01 18.73
C GLU A 47 -11.50 -3.33 18.33
N ASN A 48 -12.12 -2.49 17.48
CA ASN A 48 -13.48 -2.64 17.00
C ASN A 48 -13.59 -2.32 15.49
N PRO A 49 -13.35 -3.30 14.61
CA PRO A 49 -13.34 -3.08 13.16
C PRO A 49 -14.69 -2.66 12.59
N ASP A 50 -15.80 -2.91 13.29
CA ASP A 50 -17.16 -2.63 12.82
C ASP A 50 -17.72 -1.28 13.31
N ASP A 51 -16.88 -0.43 13.91
CA ASP A 51 -17.31 0.89 14.37
C ASP A 51 -17.43 1.89 13.21
N ASP A 52 -18.62 1.99 12.62
CA ASP A 52 -18.91 2.89 11.49
C ASP A 52 -18.54 4.35 11.77
N LYS A 53 -18.66 4.82 13.02
CA LYS A 53 -18.30 6.21 13.35
C LYS A 53 -16.79 6.42 13.30
N ILE A 54 -16.02 5.46 13.82
CA ILE A 54 -14.56 5.54 13.76
C ILE A 54 -14.07 5.33 12.33
N LYS A 55 -14.71 4.46 11.53
CA LYS A 55 -14.42 4.33 10.09
C LYS A 55 -14.65 5.64 9.34
N ASP A 56 -15.76 6.31 9.62
CA ASP A 56 -16.10 7.59 9.01
C ASP A 56 -15.04 8.65 9.33
N LEU A 57 -14.65 8.79 10.60
CA LEU A 57 -13.57 9.68 11.01
C LEU A 57 -12.25 9.29 10.33
N PHE A 58 -11.91 8.01 10.27
CA PHE A 58 -10.72 7.52 9.60
C PHE A 58 -10.69 7.92 8.12
N PHE A 59 -11.78 7.74 7.37
CA PHE A 59 -11.82 8.14 5.97
C PHE A 59 -11.80 9.66 5.78
N GLN A 60 -12.42 10.43 6.68
CA GLN A 60 -12.34 11.89 6.65
C GLN A 60 -10.91 12.37 6.90
N THR A 61 -10.22 11.82 7.90
CA THR A 61 -8.80 12.12 8.17
C THR A 61 -7.92 11.68 7.02
N LEU A 62 -8.15 10.49 6.44
CA LEU A 62 -7.38 9.98 5.32
C LEU A 62 -7.52 10.89 4.09
N ALA A 63 -8.75 11.31 3.79
CA ALA A 63 -9.08 12.25 2.72
C ALA A 63 -8.66 13.70 3.00
N ASP A 64 -8.09 14.02 4.16
CA ASP A 64 -7.66 15.38 4.49
C ASP A 64 -6.39 15.75 3.70
N LEU A 65 -6.29 16.97 3.15
CA LEU A 65 -5.03 17.56 2.63
C LEU A 65 -4.59 18.69 3.56
N GLU A 66 -4.67 18.48 4.88
CA GLU A 66 -4.34 19.56 5.83
C GLU A 66 -5.45 20.63 5.92
N LEU A 67 -6.73 20.26 5.95
CA LEU A 67 -7.84 21.18 6.27
C LEU A 67 -8.40 20.95 7.68
N LEU A 68 -8.64 19.67 7.99
CA LEU A 68 -9.28 19.24 9.22
C LEU A 68 -8.30 19.19 10.38
N CYS A 69 -7.06 18.80 10.12
CA CYS A 69 -6.01 18.63 11.14
C CYS A 69 -5.09 19.85 11.30
N THR A 70 -5.38 20.95 10.60
CA THR A 70 -4.44 22.07 10.51
C THR A 70 -4.53 23.03 11.66
N ASN A 71 -3.36 23.27 12.24
CA ASN A 71 -3.15 24.17 13.37
C ASN A 71 -2.58 25.54 12.97
N PHE A 72 -2.13 25.73 11.71
CA PHE A 72 -1.33 26.91 11.33
C PHE A 72 -1.68 27.61 10.00
N HIS A 73 -2.57 27.07 9.17
CA HIS A 73 -2.97 27.75 7.93
C HIS A 73 -3.97 28.89 8.16
N ASP A 74 -3.66 30.05 7.56
CA ASP A 74 -4.57 31.17 7.36
C ASP A 74 -5.07 31.18 5.90
N TYR A 75 -6.14 30.45 5.62
CA TYR A 75 -6.71 30.41 4.28
C TYR A 75 -7.48 31.68 3.91
N SER A 76 -7.41 32.09 2.64
CA SER A 76 -8.42 33.00 2.09
C SER A 76 -9.75 32.26 1.88
N ASN A 77 -10.89 32.96 1.94
CA ASN A 77 -12.22 32.34 1.78
C ASN A 77 -12.40 31.57 0.46
N TYR A 78 -11.63 31.90 -0.59
CA TYR A 78 -11.72 31.22 -1.87
C TYR A 78 -10.97 29.87 -1.85
N GLU A 79 -9.78 29.82 -1.24
CA GLU A 79 -8.97 28.61 -1.13
C GLU A 79 -9.65 27.56 -0.24
N VAL A 80 -10.25 27.98 0.89
CA VAL A 80 -11.04 27.06 1.76
C VAL A 80 -12.13 26.34 0.98
N ALA A 81 -12.81 27.03 0.06
CA ALA A 81 -13.90 26.44 -0.69
C ALA A 81 -13.41 25.36 -1.68
N GLU A 82 -12.32 25.62 -2.40
CA GLU A 82 -11.74 24.66 -3.35
C GLU A 82 -11.20 23.42 -2.62
N GLU A 83 -10.46 23.62 -1.54
CA GLU A 83 -9.92 22.51 -0.76
C GLU A 83 -11.01 21.71 -0.05
N TYR A 84 -12.07 22.37 0.42
CA TYR A 84 -13.21 21.68 1.02
C TYR A 84 -13.94 20.81 0.00
N GLU A 85 -14.15 21.31 -1.23
CA GLU A 85 -14.69 20.50 -2.32
C GLU A 85 -13.77 19.31 -2.65
N GLU A 86 -12.46 19.50 -2.65
CA GLU A 86 -11.49 18.43 -2.87
C GLU A 86 -11.53 17.37 -1.77
N LEU A 87 -11.60 17.78 -0.49
CA LEU A 87 -11.81 16.91 0.66
C LEU A 87 -13.07 16.06 0.48
N LEU A 88 -14.22 16.70 0.18
CA LEU A 88 -15.49 16.00 -0.03
C LEU A 88 -15.42 15.00 -1.19
N ASN A 89 -14.77 15.37 -2.29
CA ASN A 89 -14.60 14.49 -3.45
C ASN A 89 -13.74 13.27 -3.13
N ARG A 90 -12.63 13.46 -2.38
CA ARG A 90 -11.75 12.35 -1.98
C ARG A 90 -12.39 11.44 -0.96
N TYR A 91 -13.07 12.01 0.03
CA TYR A 91 -13.86 11.23 1.00
C TYR A 91 -14.96 10.41 0.30
N ALA A 92 -15.72 11.02 -0.62
CA ALA A 92 -16.75 10.30 -1.37
C ALA A 92 -16.17 9.19 -2.25
N ALA A 93 -14.99 9.40 -2.84
CA ALA A 93 -14.29 8.36 -3.59
C ALA A 93 -13.84 7.21 -2.69
N LEU A 94 -13.29 7.49 -1.50
CA LEU A 94 -12.93 6.47 -0.51
C LEU A 94 -14.14 5.66 -0.08
N ASP A 95 -15.21 6.30 0.37
CA ASP A 95 -16.44 5.65 0.83
C ASP A 95 -17.04 4.76 -0.27
N ALA A 96 -17.07 5.24 -1.52
CA ALA A 96 -17.57 4.46 -2.65
C ALA A 96 -16.70 3.21 -2.93
N LEU A 97 -15.37 3.34 -2.88
CA LEU A 97 -14.45 2.23 -3.12
C LEU A 97 -14.43 1.25 -1.94
N TYR A 98 -14.62 1.73 -0.71
CA TYR A 98 -14.75 0.89 0.47
C TYR A 98 -16.03 0.06 0.42
N ARG A 99 -17.18 0.67 0.10
CA ARG A 99 -18.43 -0.09 -0.11
C ARG A 99 -18.33 -1.11 -1.24
N GLN A 100 -17.56 -0.80 -2.29
CA GLN A 100 -17.25 -1.80 -3.32
C GLN A 100 -16.41 -2.95 -2.76
N GLN A 101 -15.48 -2.68 -1.85
CA GLN A 101 -14.69 -3.70 -1.17
C GLN A 101 -15.55 -4.59 -0.26
N GLU A 102 -16.51 -4.03 0.48
CA GLU A 102 -17.49 -4.81 1.25
C GLU A 102 -18.30 -5.74 0.34
N GLN A 103 -18.75 -5.26 -0.82
CA GLN A 103 -19.42 -6.11 -1.82
C GLN A 103 -18.52 -7.24 -2.32
N PHE A 104 -17.22 -6.97 -2.48
CA PHE A 104 -16.25 -8.01 -2.83
C PHE A 104 -16.04 -9.00 -1.68
N GLU A 105 -16.05 -8.57 -0.42
CA GLU A 105 -15.97 -9.47 0.73
C GLU A 105 -17.15 -10.44 0.76
N ASP A 106 -18.36 -9.91 0.67
CA ASP A 106 -19.59 -10.70 0.60
C ASP A 106 -19.53 -11.71 -0.55
N ALA A 107 -19.20 -11.23 -1.76
CA ALA A 107 -19.07 -12.10 -2.93
C ALA A 107 -17.95 -13.14 -2.78
N PHE A 108 -16.83 -12.80 -2.13
CA PHE A 108 -15.70 -13.72 -1.93
C PHE A 108 -16.04 -14.83 -0.92
N SER A 109 -16.90 -14.54 0.06
CA SER A 109 -17.42 -15.53 1.01
C SER A 109 -18.12 -16.70 0.30
N ASP A 110 -18.91 -16.43 -0.75
CA ASP A 110 -19.57 -17.47 -1.54
C ASP A 110 -18.57 -18.47 -2.18
N TYR A 111 -17.35 -18.03 -2.53
CA TYR A 111 -16.32 -18.92 -3.06
C TYR A 111 -15.70 -19.80 -1.97
N LYS A 112 -15.59 -19.30 -0.73
CA LYS A 112 -15.09 -20.09 0.41
C LYS A 112 -16.02 -21.25 0.74
N ASP A 113 -17.32 -21.11 0.46
CA ASP A 113 -18.29 -22.20 0.62
C ASP A 113 -18.21 -23.26 -0.51
N ARG A 114 -17.60 -22.92 -1.65
CA ARG A 114 -17.47 -23.80 -2.83
C ARG A 114 -16.10 -24.47 -2.97
N THR A 115 -15.31 -24.53 -1.89
CA THR A 115 -13.94 -25.07 -1.87
C THR A 115 -13.78 -26.47 -2.47
N ASN A 116 -14.83 -27.31 -2.43
CA ASN A 116 -14.84 -28.68 -2.96
C ASN A 116 -14.95 -28.78 -4.49
N VAL A 117 -15.23 -27.67 -5.21
CA VAL A 117 -15.22 -27.65 -6.67
C VAL A 117 -13.84 -28.10 -7.16
N THR A 118 -13.81 -29.13 -8.01
CA THR A 118 -12.56 -29.75 -8.47
C THR A 118 -12.38 -29.54 -9.96
N PHE A 119 -11.28 -28.89 -10.33
CA PHE A 119 -10.84 -28.73 -11.70
C PHE A 119 -10.01 -29.96 -12.10
N LYS A 120 -10.48 -30.69 -13.12
CA LYS A 120 -9.78 -31.86 -13.64
C LYS A 120 -9.20 -31.54 -15.02
N MET A 121 -7.88 -31.59 -15.10
CA MET A 121 -7.11 -31.32 -16.30
C MET A 121 -6.44 -32.63 -16.72
N THR A 122 -7.10 -33.37 -17.60
CA THR A 122 -6.57 -34.62 -18.16
C THR A 122 -5.85 -34.32 -19.46
N GLY A 123 -4.67 -34.91 -19.65
CA GLY A 123 -3.98 -34.94 -20.93
C GLY A 123 -4.90 -35.47 -22.05
N ILE A 124 -4.68 -34.96 -23.26
CA ILE A 124 -5.38 -35.31 -24.51
C ILE A 124 -5.85 -36.78 -24.52
N SER A 125 -7.17 -36.98 -24.59
CA SER A 125 -7.76 -38.31 -24.73
C SER A 125 -7.26 -38.98 -26.01
N ALA A 126 -7.25 -40.31 -26.08
CA ALA A 126 -6.88 -41.02 -27.31
C ALA A 126 -7.72 -40.59 -28.54
N ALA A 127 -8.92 -40.02 -28.32
CA ALA A 127 -9.79 -39.49 -29.36
C ALA A 127 -9.30 -38.14 -29.93
N ASP A 128 -8.77 -37.26 -29.09
CA ASP A 128 -8.22 -35.96 -29.50
C ASP A 128 -6.88 -36.12 -30.24
N ARG A 129 -6.15 -37.20 -29.95
CA ARG A 129 -4.93 -37.59 -30.68
C ARG A 129 -5.21 -38.11 -32.11
N ALA A 130 -6.45 -38.52 -32.41
CA ALA A 130 -6.85 -39.08 -33.70
C ALA A 130 -7.44 -38.03 -34.66
N CYS A 131 -7.78 -36.83 -34.18
CA CYS A 131 -8.13 -35.70 -35.05
C CYS A 131 -6.85 -35.00 -35.54
N ASP A 132 -6.14 -35.65 -36.46
CA ASP A 132 -5.14 -35.00 -37.31
C ASP A 132 -5.85 -33.91 -38.14
N GLY A 133 -5.79 -32.67 -37.66
CA GLY A 133 -6.01 -31.45 -38.44
C GLY A 133 -7.43 -31.13 -38.94
N THR A 134 -8.47 -31.91 -38.65
CA THR A 134 -9.80 -31.72 -39.28
C THR A 134 -10.99 -31.51 -38.34
N CYS A 135 -10.84 -31.72 -37.02
CA CYS A 135 -11.90 -31.43 -36.05
C CYS A 135 -11.77 -30.00 -35.51
N LYS A 136 -12.06 -29.00 -36.35
CA LYS A 136 -12.23 -27.61 -35.90
C LYS A 136 -13.58 -27.47 -35.18
N THR A 137 -13.64 -27.92 -33.93
CA THR A 137 -14.61 -27.44 -32.94
C THR A 137 -13.95 -26.50 -31.92
N GLU A 138 -12.77 -25.96 -32.24
CA GLU A 138 -12.17 -24.86 -31.50
C GLU A 138 -12.71 -23.53 -32.05
N THR A 139 -13.41 -22.75 -31.22
CA THR A 139 -13.63 -21.33 -31.51
C THR A 139 -12.28 -20.63 -31.52
N ALA A 140 -11.96 -19.93 -32.62
CA ALA A 140 -10.64 -19.31 -32.87
C ALA A 140 -10.11 -18.42 -31.72
N GLY A 141 -10.97 -17.92 -30.83
CA GLY A 141 -10.58 -17.14 -29.65
C GLY A 141 -9.88 -17.94 -28.53
N GLN A 142 -10.35 -19.15 -28.19
CA GLN A 142 -9.78 -19.94 -27.09
C GLN A 142 -8.36 -20.46 -27.40
N SER A 143 -8.08 -20.77 -28.66
CA SER A 143 -6.74 -21.18 -29.11
C SER A 143 -5.72 -20.06 -28.90
N THR A 144 -6.09 -18.81 -29.23
CA THR A 144 -5.22 -17.64 -29.03
C THR A 144 -5.02 -17.23 -27.56
N GLU A 145 -6.00 -17.50 -26.69
CA GLU A 145 -5.90 -17.21 -25.26
C GLU A 145 -4.89 -18.13 -24.56
N VAL A 146 -5.01 -19.43 -24.79
CA VAL A 146 -4.13 -20.45 -24.23
C VAL A 146 -2.67 -20.21 -24.63
N GLU A 147 -2.42 -19.89 -25.90
CA GLU A 147 -1.09 -19.56 -26.42
C GLU A 147 -0.48 -18.35 -25.71
N GLN A 148 -1.25 -17.27 -25.55
CA GLN A 148 -0.78 -16.04 -24.92
C GLN A 148 -0.50 -16.22 -23.43
N LEU A 149 -1.37 -16.92 -22.70
CA LEU A 149 -1.16 -17.24 -21.29
C LEU A 149 0.04 -18.16 -21.09
N SER A 150 0.20 -19.17 -21.94
CA SER A 150 1.36 -20.07 -21.91
C SER A 150 2.66 -19.30 -22.18
N ALA A 151 2.66 -18.39 -23.15
CA ALA A 151 3.80 -17.52 -23.42
C ALA A 151 4.14 -16.61 -22.24
N LEU A 152 3.13 -16.00 -21.58
CA LEU A 152 3.35 -15.18 -20.38
C LEU A 152 4.00 -15.99 -19.25
N PHE A 153 3.47 -17.19 -18.98
CA PHE A 153 3.98 -18.09 -17.96
C PHE A 153 5.46 -18.45 -18.20
N ARG A 154 5.78 -18.95 -19.40
CA ARG A 154 7.13 -19.34 -19.81
C ARG A 154 8.12 -18.18 -19.71
N ASN A 155 7.75 -17.03 -20.27
CA ASN A 155 8.63 -15.87 -20.36
C ASN A 155 8.90 -15.20 -19.00
N ILE A 156 7.92 -15.20 -18.09
CA ILE A 156 8.04 -14.49 -16.81
C ILE A 156 8.68 -15.39 -15.74
N LEU A 157 8.32 -16.67 -15.70
CA LEU A 157 8.87 -17.60 -14.69
C LEU A 157 10.16 -18.31 -15.15
N GLY A 158 10.62 -18.06 -16.38
CA GLY A 158 11.92 -18.52 -16.87
C GLY A 158 12.01 -20.03 -17.03
N MET A 159 10.92 -20.66 -17.49
CA MET A 159 10.88 -22.10 -17.68
C MET A 159 11.33 -22.46 -19.11
N GLU A 160 12.63 -22.62 -19.30
CA GLU A 160 13.29 -22.82 -20.61
C GLU A 160 12.89 -24.14 -21.32
N ASP A 161 12.43 -25.16 -20.58
CA ASP A 161 12.06 -26.50 -21.13
C ASP A 161 10.56 -26.67 -21.49
N CYS A 162 9.77 -25.59 -21.49
CA CYS A 162 8.30 -25.69 -21.54
C CYS A 162 7.66 -25.68 -22.93
N ASN A 163 8.26 -26.31 -23.94
CA ASN A 163 7.54 -26.68 -25.17
C ASN A 163 6.54 -27.84 -24.95
N SER A 164 6.29 -28.22 -23.69
CA SER A 164 5.32 -29.23 -23.29
C SER A 164 3.92 -28.82 -23.74
N SER A 165 3.34 -29.62 -24.64
CA SER A 165 1.93 -29.52 -25.02
C SER A 165 0.99 -29.68 -23.82
N LEU A 166 1.47 -30.24 -22.70
CA LEU A 166 0.69 -30.43 -21.47
C LEU A 166 0.25 -29.10 -20.85
N LEU A 167 1.09 -28.06 -20.86
CA LEU A 167 0.71 -26.76 -20.31
C LEU A 167 -0.53 -26.21 -21.02
N GLU A 168 -0.51 -26.21 -22.34
CA GLU A 168 -1.60 -25.69 -23.16
C GLU A 168 -2.86 -26.55 -23.02
N VAL A 169 -2.70 -27.88 -22.90
CA VAL A 169 -3.82 -28.80 -22.65
C VAL A 169 -4.45 -28.55 -21.28
N HIS A 170 -3.64 -28.41 -20.23
CA HIS A 170 -4.14 -28.11 -18.89
C HIS A 170 -4.81 -26.75 -18.82
N LEU A 171 -4.20 -25.71 -19.39
CA LEU A 171 -4.81 -24.37 -19.43
C LEU A 171 -6.12 -24.38 -20.21
N ARG A 172 -6.17 -25.04 -21.37
CA ARG A 172 -7.42 -25.16 -22.16
C ARG A 172 -8.53 -25.84 -21.36
N SER A 173 -8.21 -26.95 -20.68
CA SER A 173 -9.17 -27.69 -19.86
C SER A 173 -9.63 -26.88 -18.64
N PHE A 174 -8.72 -26.17 -17.99
CA PHE A 174 -9.02 -25.31 -16.84
C PHE A 174 -9.88 -24.12 -17.22
N LEU A 175 -9.53 -23.41 -18.30
CA LEU A 175 -10.29 -22.26 -18.80
C LEU A 175 -11.70 -22.68 -19.22
N ALA A 176 -11.86 -23.82 -19.89
CA ALA A 176 -13.19 -24.32 -20.26
C ALA A 176 -14.08 -24.60 -19.05
N GLN A 177 -13.50 -25.07 -17.93
CA GLN A 177 -14.22 -25.29 -16.67
C GLN A 177 -14.58 -23.98 -15.98
N ILE A 178 -13.69 -22.98 -16.01
CA ILE A 178 -13.97 -21.63 -15.50
C ILE A 178 -15.07 -20.95 -16.33
N ASP A 179 -14.98 -21.00 -17.65
CA ASP A 179 -15.92 -20.36 -18.58
C ASP A 179 -17.35 -20.91 -18.48
N ALA A 180 -17.47 -22.17 -18.06
CA ALA A 180 -18.75 -22.85 -17.85
C ALA A 180 -19.45 -22.41 -16.56
N ASP A 181 -18.75 -21.74 -15.65
CA ASP A 181 -19.27 -21.27 -14.36
C ASP A 181 -19.20 -19.73 -14.32
N GLU A 182 -20.36 -19.08 -14.33
CA GLU A 182 -20.43 -17.61 -14.36
C GLU A 182 -19.73 -16.97 -13.16
N MET A 183 -19.85 -17.58 -11.98
CA MET A 183 -19.20 -17.08 -10.76
C MET A 183 -17.66 -17.21 -10.89
N LEU A 184 -17.14 -18.36 -11.32
CA LEU A 184 -15.69 -18.54 -11.47
C LEU A 184 -15.10 -17.66 -12.58
N SER A 185 -15.87 -17.40 -13.64
CA SER A 185 -15.44 -16.53 -14.74
C SER A 185 -15.08 -15.11 -14.29
N VAL A 186 -15.72 -14.60 -13.24
CA VAL A 186 -15.42 -13.27 -12.66
C VAL A 186 -13.99 -13.21 -12.11
N LEU A 187 -13.54 -14.27 -11.44
CA LEU A 187 -12.19 -14.37 -10.86
C LEU A 187 -11.16 -15.01 -11.80
N LYS A 188 -11.48 -15.18 -13.09
CA LYS A 188 -10.60 -15.87 -14.06
C LYS A 188 -9.15 -15.38 -14.02
N PRO A 189 -8.83 -14.06 -14.02
CA PRO A 189 -7.45 -13.58 -13.96
C PRO A 189 -6.69 -14.10 -12.73
N PHE A 190 -7.36 -14.10 -11.58
CA PHE A 190 -6.80 -14.57 -10.31
C PHE A 190 -6.64 -16.10 -10.29
N LEU A 191 -7.67 -16.85 -10.71
CA LEU A 191 -7.63 -18.32 -10.70
C LEU A 191 -6.56 -18.89 -11.65
N VAL A 192 -6.41 -18.30 -12.84
CA VAL A 192 -5.35 -18.67 -13.79
C VAL A 192 -3.98 -18.40 -13.18
N TRP A 193 -3.80 -17.25 -12.54
CA TRP A 193 -2.56 -16.91 -11.87
C TRP A 193 -2.24 -17.88 -10.72
N GLN A 194 -3.20 -18.17 -9.84
CA GLN A 194 -3.04 -19.13 -8.72
C GLN A 194 -2.66 -20.52 -9.22
N LEU A 195 -3.32 -21.03 -10.27
CA LEU A 195 -2.97 -22.32 -10.87
C LEU A 195 -1.51 -22.32 -11.34
N MET A 196 -1.11 -21.27 -12.06
CA MET A 196 0.24 -21.14 -12.61
C MET A 196 1.31 -21.11 -11.52
N ILE A 197 1.12 -20.35 -10.44
CA ILE A 197 2.15 -20.25 -9.40
C ILE A 197 2.20 -21.49 -8.49
N ARG A 198 1.04 -22.07 -8.13
CA ARG A 198 0.96 -23.19 -7.17
C ARG A 198 1.17 -24.57 -7.77
N ARG A 199 1.03 -24.69 -9.09
CA ARG A 199 1.16 -25.97 -9.81
C ARG A 199 2.17 -25.85 -10.95
N GLN A 200 3.13 -24.94 -10.84
CA GLN A 200 4.13 -24.62 -11.87
C GLN A 200 4.77 -25.86 -12.52
N GLU A 201 5.35 -26.76 -11.71
CA GLU A 201 5.99 -28.00 -12.20
C GLU A 201 4.95 -29.01 -12.71
N ALA A 202 3.88 -29.20 -11.94
CA ALA A 202 2.83 -30.16 -12.28
C ALA A 202 2.10 -29.85 -13.59
N LEU A 203 1.99 -28.57 -13.95
CA LEU A 203 1.38 -28.11 -15.19
C LEU A 203 2.13 -28.57 -16.44
N VAL A 204 3.44 -28.82 -16.35
CA VAL A 204 4.28 -29.17 -17.51
C VAL A 204 4.76 -30.62 -17.48
N GLU A 205 4.74 -31.27 -16.31
CA GLU A 205 5.26 -32.63 -16.10
C GLU A 205 4.18 -33.71 -15.95
N LYS A 206 3.04 -33.41 -15.32
CA LYS A 206 2.02 -34.44 -15.03
C LYS A 206 1.07 -34.61 -16.21
N GLN A 207 0.69 -35.85 -16.52
CA GLN A 207 -0.33 -36.10 -17.55
C GLN A 207 -1.75 -35.83 -17.06
N GLU A 208 -1.98 -35.92 -15.76
CA GLU A 208 -3.27 -35.64 -15.13
C GLU A 208 -3.03 -34.75 -13.92
N LEU A 209 -3.76 -33.64 -13.87
CA LEU A 209 -3.73 -32.69 -12.78
C LEU A 209 -5.16 -32.46 -12.28
N SER A 210 -5.33 -32.55 -10.97
CA SER A 210 -6.56 -32.21 -10.28
C SER A 210 -6.24 -31.16 -9.23
N VAL A 211 -7.02 -30.09 -9.19
CA VAL A 211 -6.89 -29.02 -8.21
C VAL A 211 -8.27 -28.62 -7.76
N THR A 212 -8.46 -28.43 -6.45
CA THR A 212 -9.70 -27.92 -5.88
C THR A 212 -9.69 -26.40 -5.82
N LEU A 213 -10.86 -25.77 -5.82
CA LEU A 213 -10.98 -24.33 -5.60
C LEU A 213 -10.39 -23.94 -4.24
N GLY A 214 -10.59 -24.76 -3.20
CA GLY A 214 -10.01 -24.51 -1.88
C GLY A 214 -8.48 -24.46 -1.87
N GLU A 215 -7.80 -25.30 -2.67
CA GLU A 215 -6.35 -25.21 -2.83
C GLU A 215 -5.90 -23.93 -3.52
N LEU A 216 -6.69 -23.38 -4.46
CA LEU A 216 -6.38 -22.11 -5.12
C LEU A 216 -6.65 -20.91 -4.21
N LEU A 217 -7.64 -21.00 -3.32
CA LEU A 217 -8.02 -19.94 -2.37
C LEU A 217 -7.22 -19.96 -1.06
N ALA A 218 -6.44 -21.00 -0.78
CA ALA A 218 -5.70 -21.12 0.46
C ALA A 218 -4.70 -19.96 0.64
N TYR A 219 -4.67 -19.32 1.81
CA TYR A 219 -3.76 -18.21 2.05
C TYR A 219 -2.30 -18.65 1.97
N GLU A 220 -1.48 -17.91 1.22
CA GLU A 220 -0.04 -18.14 1.09
C GLU A 220 0.75 -16.97 1.67
N THR A 221 1.65 -17.26 2.60
CA THR A 221 2.54 -16.25 3.20
C THR A 221 3.92 -16.36 2.58
N TYR A 222 4.35 -15.28 1.94
CA TYR A 222 5.70 -15.09 1.44
C TYR A 222 6.51 -14.24 2.44
N PRO A 223 7.85 -14.34 2.46
CA PRO A 223 8.66 -13.45 3.29
C PRO A 223 8.48 -11.99 2.83
N ALA A 224 8.10 -11.11 3.75
CA ALA A 224 7.91 -9.68 3.50
C ALA A 224 9.24 -9.01 3.07
N ARG A 225 10.35 -9.34 3.77
CA ARG A 225 11.72 -9.05 3.34
C ARG A 225 12.43 -10.34 2.92
N ALA A 226 12.65 -10.50 1.62
CA ALA A 226 13.39 -11.63 1.09
C ALA A 226 14.90 -11.36 1.10
N GLU A 227 15.60 -11.78 2.16
CA GLU A 227 17.07 -11.70 2.27
C GLU A 227 17.79 -12.38 1.09
N GLN A 228 17.17 -13.44 0.56
CA GLN A 228 17.71 -14.17 -0.57
C GLN A 228 17.27 -13.54 -1.89
N LYS A 229 18.26 -13.04 -2.66
CA LYS A 229 18.08 -12.48 -4.02
C LYS A 229 17.24 -13.36 -4.95
N LYS A 230 17.36 -14.69 -4.84
CA LYS A 230 16.59 -15.66 -5.64
C LYS A 230 15.09 -15.61 -5.32
N VAL A 231 14.73 -15.61 -4.04
CA VAL A 231 13.35 -15.53 -3.56
C VAL A 231 12.75 -14.18 -3.97
N ARG A 232 13.47 -13.09 -3.74
CA ARG A 232 13.06 -11.74 -4.17
C ARG A 232 12.74 -11.69 -5.66
N LYS A 233 13.61 -12.24 -6.52
CA LYS A 233 13.40 -12.32 -7.99
C LYS A 233 12.14 -13.13 -8.35
N GLN A 234 11.87 -14.21 -7.65
CA GLN A 234 10.69 -15.05 -7.86
C GLN A 234 9.40 -14.32 -7.49
N LEU A 235 9.34 -13.66 -6.33
CA LEU A 235 8.19 -12.86 -5.92
C LEU A 235 7.94 -11.67 -6.87
N LYS A 236 9.02 -11.02 -7.37
CA LYS A 236 8.91 -10.01 -8.45
C LYS A 236 8.30 -10.59 -9.73
N ALA A 237 8.58 -11.86 -10.03
CA ALA A 237 8.02 -12.54 -11.21
C ALA A 237 6.53 -12.87 -11.01
N TYR A 238 6.12 -13.30 -9.82
CA TYR A 238 4.73 -13.61 -9.48
C TYR A 238 3.83 -12.38 -9.59
N THR A 239 4.24 -11.26 -8.99
CA THR A 239 3.54 -9.97 -9.10
C THR A 239 3.47 -9.48 -10.55
N LYS A 240 4.58 -9.60 -11.31
CA LYS A 240 4.63 -9.25 -12.74
C LYS A 240 3.69 -10.11 -13.58
N LEU A 241 3.60 -11.41 -13.30
CA LEU A 241 2.72 -12.35 -14.00
C LEU A 241 1.25 -11.97 -13.76
N PHE A 242 0.83 -11.78 -12.51
CA PHE A 242 -0.54 -11.39 -12.17
C PHE A 242 -0.97 -10.11 -12.90
N ARG A 243 -0.13 -9.07 -12.87
CA ARG A 243 -0.38 -7.80 -13.57
C ARG A 243 -0.57 -8.01 -15.08
N LYS A 244 0.23 -8.89 -15.70
CA LYS A 244 0.15 -9.16 -17.14
C LYS A 244 -1.11 -9.95 -17.50
N ILE A 245 -1.52 -10.89 -16.66
CA ILE A 245 -2.79 -11.62 -16.81
C ILE A 245 -3.98 -10.66 -16.66
N CYS A 246 -4.01 -9.81 -15.63
CA CYS A 246 -5.04 -8.79 -15.48
C CYS A 246 -5.09 -7.81 -16.67
N LYS A 247 -3.93 -7.44 -17.24
CA LYS A 247 -3.87 -6.61 -18.45
C LYS A 247 -4.45 -7.32 -19.66
N TYR A 248 -4.18 -8.62 -19.81
CA TYR A 248 -4.71 -9.44 -20.89
C TYR A 248 -6.26 -9.47 -20.85
N TYR A 249 -6.83 -9.70 -19.67
CA TYR A 249 -8.28 -9.75 -19.46
C TYR A 249 -8.96 -8.37 -19.35
N LYS A 250 -8.27 -7.26 -19.60
CA LYS A 250 -8.85 -5.90 -19.42
C LYS A 250 -10.15 -5.66 -20.23
N LYS A 251 -10.33 -6.37 -21.35
CA LYS A 251 -11.49 -6.24 -22.24
C LYS A 251 -12.48 -7.40 -22.15
N ASP A 252 -12.22 -8.39 -21.30
CA ASP A 252 -13.16 -9.50 -21.08
C ASP A 252 -14.30 -8.97 -20.19
N GLU A 253 -15.52 -8.95 -20.72
CA GLU A 253 -16.70 -8.43 -20.01
C GLU A 253 -17.11 -9.30 -18.82
N LYS A 254 -16.67 -10.57 -18.77
CA LYS A 254 -16.97 -11.46 -17.65
C LYS A 254 -15.97 -11.34 -16.51
N ALA A 255 -14.72 -11.01 -16.82
CA ALA A 255 -13.64 -10.98 -15.82
C ALA A 255 -13.59 -9.65 -15.07
N ASP A 256 -13.67 -9.69 -13.75
CA ASP A 256 -13.49 -8.50 -12.92
C ASP A 256 -12.06 -8.44 -12.38
N LYS A 257 -11.30 -7.46 -12.91
CA LYS A 257 -9.93 -7.20 -12.48
C LYS A 257 -9.86 -6.64 -11.05
N ALA A 258 -10.84 -5.82 -10.62
CA ALA A 258 -10.83 -5.21 -9.30
C ALA A 258 -11.09 -6.31 -8.26
N PHE A 259 -12.07 -7.17 -8.54
CA PHE A 259 -12.34 -8.31 -7.68
C PHE A 259 -11.20 -9.34 -7.69
N SER A 260 -10.54 -9.57 -8.84
CA SER A 260 -9.35 -10.42 -8.90
C SER A 260 -8.18 -9.89 -8.05
N ARG A 261 -8.01 -8.57 -7.95
CA ARG A 261 -6.98 -7.94 -7.10
C ARG A 261 -7.35 -8.04 -5.63
N TYR A 262 -8.63 -7.87 -5.30
CA TYR A 262 -9.14 -8.14 -3.97
C TYR A 262 -8.84 -9.61 -3.57
N ALA A 263 -9.17 -10.57 -4.41
CA ALA A 263 -8.87 -11.99 -4.19
C ALA A 263 -7.37 -12.27 -4.00
N LEU A 264 -6.49 -11.55 -4.71
CA LEU A 264 -5.04 -11.66 -4.50
C LEU A 264 -4.63 -11.25 -3.08
N VAL A 265 -5.14 -10.13 -2.58
CA VAL A 265 -4.87 -9.63 -1.23
C VAL A 265 -5.44 -10.58 -0.17
N GLN A 266 -6.64 -11.11 -0.40
CA GLN A 266 -7.29 -12.05 0.51
C GLN A 266 -6.63 -13.44 0.58
N THR A 267 -5.74 -13.77 -0.37
CA THR A 267 -5.12 -15.09 -0.46
C THR A 267 -3.60 -15.05 -0.40
N THR A 268 -2.97 -13.87 -0.41
CA THR A 268 -1.52 -13.73 -0.32
C THR A 268 -1.10 -12.40 0.28
N ASN A 269 0.09 -12.35 0.89
CA ASN A 269 0.73 -11.09 1.28
C ASN A 269 1.61 -10.48 0.17
N LEU A 270 1.39 -10.81 -1.12
CA LEU A 270 2.21 -10.26 -2.21
C LEU A 270 2.04 -8.76 -2.41
N ALA A 271 0.87 -8.20 -2.07
CA ALA A 271 0.65 -6.76 -2.09
C ALA A 271 1.52 -6.05 -1.03
N VAL A 272 1.60 -6.62 0.17
CA VAL A 272 2.49 -6.14 1.26
C VAL A 272 3.95 -6.19 0.81
N PHE A 273 4.39 -7.34 0.29
CA PHE A 273 5.74 -7.47 -0.26
C PHE A 273 6.02 -6.44 -1.36
N ALA A 274 5.06 -6.20 -2.27
CA ALA A 274 5.23 -5.24 -3.35
C ALA A 274 5.30 -3.79 -2.84
N ALA A 275 4.56 -3.45 -1.78
CA ALA A 275 4.61 -2.15 -1.12
C ALA A 275 5.97 -1.91 -0.43
N GLU A 276 6.40 -2.85 0.43
CA GLU A 276 7.70 -2.74 1.13
C GLU A 276 8.90 -2.64 0.18
N GLU A 277 8.77 -3.26 -0.99
CA GLU A 277 9.80 -3.26 -2.02
C GLU A 277 9.69 -2.09 -3.01
N GLN A 278 8.79 -1.14 -2.76
CA GLN A 278 8.53 0.04 -3.58
C GLN A 278 8.36 -0.32 -5.07
N PHE A 279 7.53 -1.33 -5.34
CA PHE A 279 7.33 -1.78 -6.71
C PHE A 279 6.66 -0.71 -7.56
N ASP A 280 7.28 -0.38 -8.70
CA ASP A 280 6.61 0.34 -9.77
C ASP A 280 5.27 -0.33 -10.12
N LYS A 281 4.19 0.45 -10.00
CA LYS A 281 2.81 0.08 -10.37
C LYS A 281 2.11 -0.83 -9.37
N LEU A 282 2.32 -0.57 -8.07
CA LEU A 282 1.55 -1.16 -6.97
C LEU A 282 0.04 -1.01 -7.19
N ASP A 283 -0.40 0.12 -7.73
CA ASP A 283 -1.78 0.42 -8.16
C ASP A 283 -2.39 -0.61 -9.14
N LYS A 284 -1.56 -1.39 -9.83
CA LYS A 284 -1.99 -2.44 -10.77
C LYS A 284 -2.17 -3.81 -10.12
N ILE A 285 -1.75 -3.97 -8.87
CA ILE A 285 -1.81 -5.21 -8.08
C ILE A 285 -2.84 -5.05 -6.97
N CYS A 286 -2.93 -3.86 -6.36
CA CYS A 286 -3.85 -3.54 -5.27
C CYS A 286 -5.30 -3.32 -5.76
N PRO A 287 -6.32 -3.70 -4.96
CA PRO A 287 -7.70 -3.34 -5.24
C PRO A 287 -7.87 -1.81 -5.30
N PRO A 288 -8.90 -1.29 -6.01
CA PRO A 288 -9.08 0.15 -6.20
C PRO A 288 -9.05 0.98 -4.92
N PHE A 289 -9.67 0.49 -3.83
CA PHE A 289 -9.66 1.14 -2.52
C PHE A 289 -8.22 1.37 -2.03
N LEU A 290 -7.42 0.31 -1.90
CA LEU A 290 -6.04 0.41 -1.46
C LEU A 290 -5.17 1.23 -2.43
N SER A 291 -5.42 1.16 -3.74
CA SER A 291 -4.71 2.02 -4.71
C SER A 291 -4.96 3.50 -4.44
N LEU A 292 -6.19 3.89 -4.08
CA LEU A 292 -6.50 5.28 -3.74
C LEU A 292 -5.82 5.69 -2.43
N VAL A 293 -5.80 4.80 -1.42
CA VAL A 293 -5.10 5.06 -0.14
C VAL A 293 -3.60 5.33 -0.36
N LEU A 294 -2.96 4.56 -1.24
CA LEU A 294 -1.54 4.74 -1.61
C LEU A 294 -1.25 6.04 -2.34
N ASP A 295 -2.25 6.67 -2.95
CA ASP A 295 -2.12 7.95 -3.64
C ASP A 295 -2.44 9.14 -2.70
N MET A 296 -2.81 8.89 -1.44
CA MET A 296 -3.12 9.93 -0.47
C MET A 296 -1.86 10.45 0.21
N ASP A 297 -1.87 11.75 0.51
CA ASP A 297 -0.87 12.33 1.39
C ASP A 297 -1.11 11.87 2.83
N LEU A 298 -0.13 11.20 3.44
CA LEU A 298 -0.18 10.72 4.82
C LEU A 298 0.82 11.43 5.73
N SER A 299 1.44 12.50 5.22
CA SER A 299 2.41 13.32 5.92
C SER A 299 1.86 13.84 7.24
N CYS A 300 2.71 13.83 8.26
CA CYS A 300 2.49 14.54 9.51
C CYS A 300 2.90 16.02 9.42
N LEU A 301 3.75 16.36 8.46
CA LEU A 301 4.16 17.72 8.13
C LEU A 301 3.08 18.40 7.31
N ASP A 302 2.76 19.63 7.73
CA ASP A 302 1.96 20.57 6.98
C ASP A 302 2.85 21.27 5.94
N SER A 303 2.44 21.30 4.68
CA SER A 303 3.21 21.86 3.57
C SER A 303 3.50 23.36 3.71
N GLU A 304 2.71 24.09 4.50
CA GLU A 304 2.93 25.49 4.89
C GLU A 304 3.21 25.64 6.40
N ALA A 305 3.83 24.63 7.01
CA ALA A 305 4.27 24.70 8.40
C ALA A 305 5.02 26.02 8.69
N PRO A 306 4.74 26.70 9.82
CA PRO A 306 5.44 27.92 10.18
C PRO A 306 6.95 27.69 10.21
N GLU A 307 7.73 28.70 9.79
CA GLU A 307 9.21 28.64 9.76
C GLU A 307 9.79 28.17 11.11
N GLU A 308 9.19 28.55 12.24
CA GLU A 308 9.63 28.13 13.58
C GLU A 308 9.57 26.61 13.85
N TRP A 309 8.86 25.83 13.02
CA TRP A 309 8.83 24.37 13.09
C TRP A 309 9.83 23.70 12.15
N GLN A 310 10.52 24.45 11.30
CA GLN A 310 11.63 23.94 10.49
C GLN A 310 12.79 23.56 11.41
N ALA A 311 13.46 22.45 11.10
CA ALA A 311 14.52 21.92 11.94
C ALA A 311 15.66 22.93 12.12
N GLU A 312 16.01 23.67 11.07
CA GLU A 312 17.03 24.70 11.11
C GLU A 312 16.68 25.81 12.11
N GLU A 313 15.44 26.30 12.10
CA GLU A 313 14.98 27.35 13.03
C GLU A 313 14.91 26.82 14.47
N LEU A 314 14.41 25.60 14.67
CA LEU A 314 14.32 24.95 15.99
C LEU A 314 15.68 24.82 16.69
N PHE A 315 16.73 24.57 15.91
CA PHE A 315 18.09 24.38 16.40
C PHE A 315 19.00 25.60 16.17
N GLY A 316 18.50 26.67 15.55
CA GLY A 316 19.27 27.89 15.29
C GLY A 316 20.40 27.70 14.28
N VAL A 317 20.22 26.79 13.33
CA VAL A 317 21.15 26.54 12.22
C VAL A 317 21.13 27.73 11.27
N LYS A 318 22.29 28.26 10.95
CA LYS A 318 22.41 29.33 9.96
C LYS A 318 22.46 28.73 8.57
N GLU A 319 21.92 29.43 7.58
CA GLU A 319 22.00 29.06 6.16
C GLU A 319 23.44 28.70 5.72
N GLU A 320 24.42 29.53 6.09
CA GLU A 320 25.85 29.28 5.78
C GLU A 320 26.38 27.96 6.39
N ASP A 321 25.87 27.58 7.56
CA ASP A 321 26.26 26.36 8.27
C ASP A 321 25.55 25.13 7.70
N ALA A 322 24.30 25.28 7.24
CA ALA A 322 23.54 24.24 6.51
C ALA A 322 24.17 23.95 5.14
N ASP A 323 24.48 24.99 4.36
CA ASP A 323 25.19 24.87 3.08
C ASP A 323 26.52 24.16 3.25
N ARG A 324 27.28 24.58 4.28
CA ARG A 324 28.56 23.96 4.62
C ARG A 324 28.39 22.50 5.02
N TYR A 325 27.33 22.15 5.75
CA TYR A 325 27.04 20.78 6.17
C TYR A 325 26.66 19.89 4.98
N ALA A 326 25.85 20.40 4.04
CA ALA A 326 25.45 19.68 2.82
C ALA A 326 26.65 19.33 1.91
N GLU A 327 27.68 20.19 1.88
CA GLU A 327 28.90 19.97 1.11
C GLU A 327 30.06 19.35 1.93
N TYR A 328 29.82 18.97 3.20
CA TYR A 328 30.88 18.62 4.15
C TYR A 328 31.49 17.22 3.93
N GLU A 329 32.52 17.10 3.10
CA GLU A 329 33.28 15.84 2.99
C GLU A 329 34.14 15.56 4.24
N PRO A 330 34.08 14.36 4.84
CA PRO A 330 34.83 14.04 6.04
C PRO A 330 36.32 13.92 5.73
N GLU A 331 37.17 14.63 6.49
CA GLU A 331 38.62 14.44 6.40
C GLU A 331 38.98 13.03 6.93
N GLU A 332 39.79 12.25 6.20
CA GLU A 332 40.16 10.84 6.49
C GLU A 332 40.69 10.56 7.92
N ASN A 333 40.99 11.59 8.71
CA ASN A 333 41.60 11.49 10.04
C ASN A 333 40.70 11.94 11.22
N MET A 334 39.42 12.24 11.01
CA MET A 334 38.50 12.60 12.10
C MET A 334 37.42 11.55 12.33
N GLU A 335 37.63 10.68 13.32
CA GLU A 335 36.68 9.64 13.80
C GLU A 335 35.28 10.23 14.09
N TYR A 336 35.23 11.47 14.60
CA TYR A 336 34.01 12.25 14.83
C TYR A 336 33.19 12.51 13.54
N THR A 337 33.86 12.65 12.39
CA THR A 337 33.20 12.99 11.11
C THR A 337 32.66 11.78 10.35
N TYR A 338 33.26 10.60 10.50
CA TYR A 338 32.73 9.36 9.90
C TYR A 338 31.45 8.88 10.60
N GLU A 339 31.38 9.06 11.93
CA GLU A 339 30.21 8.73 12.74
C GLU A 339 29.00 9.64 12.49
N MET A 340 29.22 10.80 11.88
CA MET A 340 28.22 11.81 11.57
C MET A 340 27.54 11.63 10.20
N TRP A 341 28.24 11.04 9.23
CA TRP A 341 27.65 10.69 7.93
C TRP A 341 26.67 9.50 8.01
N ALA A 342 26.71 8.77 9.11
CA ALA A 342 25.73 7.73 9.43
C ALA A 342 24.64 8.24 10.40
N VAL A 343 24.43 9.55 10.56
CA VAL A 343 23.44 10.08 11.51
C VAL A 343 22.03 9.62 11.19
N GLU A 344 21.62 9.64 9.92
CA GLU A 344 20.31 9.10 9.48
C GLU A 344 20.21 7.61 9.84
N GLU A 345 21.13 6.77 9.36
CA GLU A 345 21.15 5.32 9.63
C GLU A 345 21.18 4.99 11.13
N LYS A 346 21.95 5.75 11.92
CA LYS A 346 22.01 5.59 13.38
C LYS A 346 20.73 6.04 14.07
N THR A 347 20.10 7.10 13.58
CA THR A 347 18.82 7.59 14.10
C THR A 347 17.72 6.57 13.84
N GLU A 348 17.61 6.07 12.60
CA GLU A 348 16.68 4.99 12.23
C GLU A 348 16.91 3.72 13.08
N ALA A 349 18.17 3.30 13.24
CA ALA A 349 18.52 2.15 14.07
C ALA A 349 18.14 2.38 15.55
N TYR A 350 18.38 3.57 16.08
CA TYR A 350 18.04 3.92 17.45
C TYR A 350 16.52 3.98 17.67
N LEU A 351 15.77 4.58 16.74
CA LEU A 351 14.30 4.59 16.77
C LEU A 351 13.71 3.18 16.69
N SER A 352 14.33 2.30 15.90
CA SER A 352 13.95 0.88 15.81
C SER A 352 14.14 0.15 17.14
N GLU A 353 15.17 0.48 17.92
CA GLU A 353 15.40 -0.06 19.27
C GLU A 353 14.51 0.61 20.35
N HIS A 354 14.02 1.83 20.08
CA HIS A 354 13.29 2.67 21.02
C HIS A 354 11.99 3.27 20.44
N PRO A 355 11.01 2.45 20.01
CA PRO A 355 9.82 2.91 19.28
C PRO A 355 8.95 3.91 20.07
N ALA A 356 8.98 3.86 21.41
CA ALA A 356 8.22 4.78 22.27
C ALA A 356 8.63 6.26 22.11
N LEU A 357 9.84 6.54 21.60
CA LEU A 357 10.26 7.90 21.28
C LEU A 357 9.47 8.47 20.10
N LEU A 358 9.19 7.65 19.09
CA LEU A 358 8.39 8.06 17.94
C LEU A 358 6.93 8.28 18.34
N ASP A 359 6.38 7.45 19.23
CA ASP A 359 5.04 7.67 19.80
C ASP A 359 4.96 8.98 20.58
N THR A 360 5.99 9.27 21.40
CA THR A 360 6.07 10.53 22.14
C THR A 360 6.15 11.71 21.17
N PHE A 361 6.98 11.62 20.14
CA PHE A 361 7.11 12.66 19.11
C PHE A 361 5.78 12.91 18.42
N ARG A 362 5.11 11.85 17.94
CA ARG A 362 3.76 11.89 17.32
C ARG A 362 2.75 12.64 18.19
N GLU A 363 2.77 12.39 19.50
CA GLU A 363 1.83 13.02 20.44
C GLU A 363 2.08 14.50 20.68
N VAL A 364 3.34 14.96 20.61
CA VAL A 364 3.72 16.34 20.97
C VAL A 364 3.99 17.23 19.75
N PHE A 365 4.22 16.65 18.57
CA PHE A 365 4.47 17.38 17.33
C PHE A 365 3.29 18.28 16.97
N TYR A 366 3.59 19.57 16.72
CA TYR A 366 2.66 20.69 16.61
C TYR A 366 1.88 21.12 17.87
N LEU A 367 2.14 20.51 19.03
CA LEU A 367 1.57 20.94 20.32
C LEU A 367 2.57 21.61 21.25
N ASP A 368 3.79 21.09 21.29
CA ASP A 368 4.81 21.48 22.27
C ASP A 368 6.19 21.40 21.64
N MET A 369 6.63 22.54 21.12
CA MET A 369 7.89 22.70 20.39
C MET A 369 9.10 22.24 21.21
N ASP A 370 9.15 22.58 22.50
CA ASP A 370 10.23 22.17 23.40
C ASP A 370 10.28 20.64 23.55
N LYS A 371 9.12 19.99 23.70
CA LYS A 371 9.06 18.52 23.78
C LYS A 371 9.42 17.84 22.47
N SER A 372 8.95 18.35 21.34
CA SER A 372 9.32 17.84 20.01
C SER A 372 10.83 17.91 19.81
N ARG A 373 11.42 19.09 20.06
CA ARG A 373 12.86 19.32 20.00
C ARG A 373 13.64 18.38 20.91
N ASN A 374 13.15 18.16 22.13
CA ASN A 374 13.82 17.31 23.12
C ASN A 374 13.89 15.82 22.70
N VAL A 375 13.04 15.34 21.78
CA VAL A 375 13.18 13.98 21.22
C VAL A 375 14.49 13.89 20.42
N ALA A 376 14.74 14.83 19.51
CA ALA A 376 15.97 14.86 18.72
C ALA A 376 17.21 15.08 19.60
N GLU A 377 17.14 15.91 20.64
CA GLU A 377 18.25 16.11 21.58
C GLU A 377 18.59 14.83 22.37
N GLN A 378 17.59 14.04 22.75
CA GLN A 378 17.79 12.74 23.42
C GLN A 378 18.49 11.74 22.50
N ILE A 379 18.06 11.66 21.24
CA ILE A 379 18.68 10.78 20.24
C ILE A 379 20.12 11.23 19.98
N PHE A 380 20.35 12.53 19.76
CA PHE A 380 21.69 13.10 19.60
C PHE A 380 22.63 12.68 20.74
N ALA A 381 22.19 12.82 21.98
CA ALA A 381 22.99 12.45 23.16
C ALA A 381 23.30 10.94 23.24
N ALA A 382 22.51 10.10 22.57
CA ALA A 382 22.69 8.65 22.55
C ALA A 382 23.60 8.18 21.41
N ILE A 383 23.50 8.78 20.22
CA ILE A 383 24.15 8.28 19.00
C ILE A 383 25.41 9.05 18.59
N CYS A 384 25.59 10.28 19.10
CA CYS A 384 26.74 11.12 18.82
C CYS A 384 27.70 11.18 20.02
N PRO A 385 29.02 11.05 19.82
CA PRO A 385 30.01 11.23 20.88
C PRO A 385 29.96 12.68 21.40
N ALA A 386 30.32 12.88 22.67
CA ALA A 386 30.25 14.19 23.32
C ALA A 386 30.98 15.25 22.49
N PRO A 387 30.30 16.35 22.10
CA PRO A 387 30.89 17.35 21.23
C PRO A 387 32.11 17.96 21.92
N ASP A 388 33.25 17.94 21.24
CA ASP A 388 34.32 18.86 21.60
C ASP A 388 33.78 20.28 21.29
N GLY A 389 33.77 21.19 22.25
CA GLY A 389 33.07 22.48 22.12
C GLY A 389 33.57 23.40 20.99
N SER A 390 34.44 22.90 20.10
CA SER A 390 34.97 23.52 18.89
C SER A 390 34.00 23.53 17.71
N HIS A 391 32.98 22.66 17.67
CA HIS A 391 32.13 22.47 16.49
C HIS A 391 30.63 22.61 16.83
N THR A 392 30.25 23.74 17.44
CA THR A 392 28.85 24.01 17.81
C THR A 392 27.92 24.11 16.60
N TRP A 393 28.34 24.79 15.53
CA TRP A 393 27.56 24.86 14.28
C TRP A 393 27.20 23.47 13.74
N LEU A 394 28.19 22.56 13.77
CA LEU A 394 28.05 21.19 13.30
C LEU A 394 27.11 20.38 14.20
N THR A 395 27.14 20.64 15.51
CA THR A 395 26.22 20.01 16.48
C THR A 395 24.77 20.39 16.21
N ASP A 396 24.52 21.66 15.89
CA ASP A 396 23.18 22.16 15.63
C ASP A 396 22.64 21.61 14.29
N CYS A 397 23.47 21.54 13.24
CA CYS A 397 23.10 20.89 11.97
C CYS A 397 22.75 19.40 12.16
N VAL A 398 23.49 18.67 12.99
CA VAL A 398 23.19 17.24 13.26
C VAL A 398 21.87 17.08 13.98
N LYS A 399 21.55 17.94 14.96
CA LYS A 399 20.27 17.86 15.66
C LYS A 399 19.11 18.17 14.73
N ALA A 400 19.27 19.14 13.83
CA ALA A 400 18.29 19.42 12.79
C ALA A 400 18.06 18.19 11.90
N GLN A 401 19.15 17.58 11.38
CA GLN A 401 19.06 16.34 10.59
C GLN A 401 18.37 15.20 11.34
N ILE A 402 18.66 15.02 12.64
CA ILE A 402 17.99 14.00 13.47
C ILE A 402 16.48 14.28 13.56
N PHE A 403 16.09 15.54 13.74
CA PHE A 403 14.69 15.94 13.80
C PHE A 403 13.95 15.65 12.49
N ASP A 404 14.56 15.97 11.35
CA ASP A 404 14.01 15.64 10.03
C ASP A 404 13.88 14.12 9.85
N THR A 405 14.91 13.37 10.23
CA THR A 405 14.89 11.90 10.17
C THR A 405 13.79 11.30 11.04
N VAL A 406 13.58 11.83 12.26
CA VAL A 406 12.48 11.39 13.16
C VAL A 406 11.12 11.69 12.53
N THR A 407 10.99 12.81 11.83
CA THR A 407 9.76 13.22 11.15
C THR A 407 9.47 12.32 9.94
N GLU A 408 10.48 12.04 9.12
CA GLU A 408 10.38 11.08 8.01
C GLU A 408 10.01 9.67 8.51
N GLU A 409 10.61 9.22 9.62
CA GLU A 409 10.27 7.93 10.21
C GLU A 409 8.84 7.89 10.79
N LEU A 410 8.31 9.03 11.25
CA LEU A 410 6.92 9.14 11.67
C LEU A 410 5.98 8.97 10.47
N ASP A 411 6.28 9.60 9.34
CA ASP A 411 5.51 9.49 8.10
C ASP A 411 5.56 8.07 7.55
N ASN A 412 6.76 7.50 7.43
CA ASN A 412 6.98 6.13 7.00
C ASN A 412 6.23 5.11 7.89
N THR A 413 6.18 5.36 9.20
CA THR A 413 5.45 4.51 10.15
C THR A 413 3.94 4.67 9.97
N THR A 414 3.46 5.90 9.81
CA THR A 414 2.04 6.21 9.60
C THR A 414 1.53 5.56 8.32
N GLU A 415 2.26 5.68 7.21
CA GLU A 415 1.94 5.02 5.95
C GLU A 415 1.81 3.50 6.15
N LYS A 416 2.80 2.87 6.81
CA LYS A 416 2.75 1.42 7.08
C LYS A 416 1.54 1.03 7.93
N GLU A 417 1.22 1.78 8.98
CA GLU A 417 0.08 1.50 9.86
C GLU A 417 -1.25 1.62 9.09
N VAL A 418 -1.42 2.69 8.31
CA VAL A 418 -2.60 2.92 7.46
C VAL A 418 -2.75 1.77 6.45
N LEU A 419 -1.68 1.42 5.74
CA LEU A 419 -1.72 0.34 4.74
C LEU A 419 -2.06 -1.00 5.39
N GLN A 420 -1.48 -1.30 6.56
CA GLN A 420 -1.79 -2.53 7.28
C GLN A 420 -3.24 -2.61 7.74
N LEU A 421 -3.84 -1.49 8.18
CA LEU A 421 -5.25 -1.46 8.54
C LEU A 421 -6.13 -1.61 7.29
N CYS A 422 -5.87 -0.85 6.22
CA CYS A 422 -6.64 -0.86 4.98
C CYS A 422 -6.56 -2.19 4.21
N LEU A 423 -5.55 -3.03 4.50
CA LEU A 423 -5.45 -4.41 4.00
C LEU A 423 -6.32 -5.40 4.80
N LYS A 424 -6.73 -5.03 6.03
CA LYS A 424 -7.55 -5.84 6.94
C LYS A 424 -9.03 -5.45 6.89
N LEU A 425 -9.30 -4.15 6.78
CA LEU A 425 -10.57 -3.63 6.26
C LEU A 425 -10.75 -4.12 4.82
#